data_AF-A0A809R7X2-F1
#
_entry.id   AF-A0A809R7X2-F1
#
_cell.length_a   1.000
_cell.length_b   1.000
_cell.length_c   1.000
_cell.angle_alpha   90.00
_cell.angle_beta   90.00
_cell.angle_gamma   90.00
#
_symmetry.space_group_name_H-M   'P 1'
#
loop_
_entity.id
_entity.type
_entity.pdbx_description
1 polymer ?
#
loop_
_entity_poly.entity_id
_entity_poly.type
_entity_poly.pdbx_seq_one_letter_code
_entity_poly.pdbx_strand_id
1 'polypeptide(L)'
;MASCYRCGKPITGSELRQRRQVYVGESFWTLYARRRQRSHRTHYGMRIVCAACAAKLDWGRGVYRSPEARLKWLLTVLGLLLLVLTGLWLVQRLWLR
;
A
#
# COMPACT_ATOMS: atom_id res chain seq x y z
N MET A 1 0.79 -27.17 12.63
CA MET A 1 1.36 -25.80 12.76
C MET A 1 1.00 -25.00 11.53
N ALA A 2 0.48 -23.78 11.67
CA ALA A 2 0.27 -22.92 10.50
C ALA A 2 1.59 -22.29 10.07
N SER A 3 1.80 -22.16 8.76
CA SER A 3 2.98 -21.52 8.18
C SER A 3 2.57 -20.29 7.36
N CYS A 4 3.50 -19.36 7.21
CA CYS A 4 3.31 -18.19 6.38
C CYS A 4 3.12 -18.62 4.92
N TYR A 5 2.02 -18.20 4.30
CA TYR A 5 1.73 -18.53 2.91
C TYR A 5 2.82 -18.06 1.93
N ARG A 6 3.56 -17.00 2.27
CA ARG A 6 4.53 -16.36 1.37
C ARG A 6 5.97 -16.86 1.53
N CYS A 7 6.39 -17.13 2.76
CA CYS A 7 7.78 -17.51 3.05
C CYS A 7 7.93 -18.84 3.78
N GLY A 8 6.83 -19.55 4.08
CA GLY A 8 6.86 -20.85 4.76
C GLY A 8 7.24 -20.81 6.24
N LYS A 9 7.62 -19.64 6.80
CA LYS A 9 8.00 -19.52 8.21
C LYS A 9 6.88 -20.04 9.12
N PRO A 10 7.17 -20.87 10.14
CA PRO A 10 6.16 -21.31 11.10
C PRO A 10 5.61 -20.11 11.87
N ILE A 11 4.28 -20.08 12.04
CA ILE A 11 3.54 -19.00 12.69
C ILE A 11 2.92 -19.54 13.98
N THR A 12 3.07 -18.79 15.07
CA THR A 12 2.54 -19.14 16.39
C THR A 12 1.84 -17.95 17.05
N GLY A 13 0.82 -18.23 17.85
CA GLY A 13 0.18 -17.22 18.72
C GLY A 13 -0.57 -16.12 17.97
N SER A 14 -0.28 -14.86 18.32
CA SER A 14 -0.99 -13.66 17.84
C SER A 14 -0.91 -13.45 16.33
N GLU A 15 0.15 -13.93 15.69
CA GLU A 15 0.34 -13.84 14.24
C GLU A 15 -0.69 -14.67 13.44
N LEU A 16 -1.33 -15.69 14.04
CA LEU A 16 -2.40 -16.46 13.39
C LEU A 16 -3.63 -15.61 13.05
N ARG A 17 -3.82 -14.49 13.75
CA ARG A 17 -4.89 -13.52 13.48
C ARG A 17 -4.54 -12.59 12.31
N GLN A 18 -3.28 -12.53 11.90
CA GLN A 18 -2.82 -11.66 10.81
C GLN A 18 -3.13 -12.30 9.45
N ARG A 19 -4.34 -12.04 8.97
CA ARG A 19 -4.76 -12.39 7.61
C ARG A 19 -4.63 -11.18 6.70
N ARG A 20 -4.06 -11.39 5.52
CA ARG A 20 -3.99 -10.40 4.45
C ARG A 20 -4.49 -11.01 3.17
N GLN A 21 -5.07 -10.17 2.33
CA GLN A 21 -5.37 -10.56 0.97
C GLN A 21 -4.03 -10.79 0.24
N VAL A 22 -3.84 -11.93 -0.41
CA VAL A 22 -2.63 -12.28 -1.16
C VAL A 22 -3.06 -12.76 -2.55
N TYR A 23 -2.21 -12.53 -3.55
CA TYR A 23 -2.42 -13.10 -4.88
C TYR A 23 -2.37 -14.64 -4.80
N VAL A 24 -3.41 -15.30 -5.29
CA VAL A 24 -3.54 -16.77 -5.24
C VAL A 24 -3.38 -17.40 -6.63
N GLY A 25 -3.60 -16.62 -7.69
CA GLY A 25 -3.44 -17.09 -9.06
C GLY A 25 -4.31 -16.33 -10.05
N GLU A 26 -4.32 -16.82 -11.28
CA GLU A 26 -5.12 -16.29 -12.38
C GLU A 26 -6.20 -17.29 -12.78
N SER A 27 -7.37 -16.79 -13.19
CA SER A 27 -8.39 -17.59 -13.86
C SER A 27 -8.61 -17.07 -15.28
N PHE A 28 -8.73 -18.03 -16.20
CA PHE A 28 -8.98 -17.79 -17.61
C PHE A 28 -10.33 -18.41 -17.98
N TRP A 29 -11.26 -17.60 -18.46
CA TRP A 29 -12.54 -18.09 -18.98
C TRP A 29 -12.62 -17.81 -20.48
N THR A 30 -13.06 -18.83 -21.23
CA THR A 30 -13.28 -18.73 -22.67
C THR A 30 -14.77 -18.91 -22.95
N LEU A 31 -15.42 -17.88 -23.47
CA LEU A 31 -16.81 -17.96 -23.92
C LEU A 31 -16.84 -18.48 -25.37
N TYR A 32 -17.44 -19.66 -25.58
CA TYR A 32 -17.47 -20.32 -26.88
C TYR A 32 -18.60 -19.84 -27.80
N ALA A 33 -19.57 -19.07 -27.29
CA ALA A 33 -20.82 -18.76 -28.02
C ALA A 33 -20.74 -17.54 -28.97
N ARG A 34 -19.82 -16.59 -28.77
CA ARG A 34 -19.65 -15.40 -29.61
C ARG A 34 -18.17 -15.02 -29.56
N ARG A 35 -17.45 -15.05 -30.70
CA ARG A 35 -16.05 -14.57 -30.89
C ARG A 35 -15.13 -14.75 -29.67
N ARG A 36 -14.17 -15.68 -29.72
CA ARG A 36 -13.14 -15.95 -28.67
C ARG A 36 -12.71 -14.69 -27.90
N GLN A 37 -13.41 -14.37 -26.82
CA GLN A 37 -13.06 -13.31 -25.89
C GLN A 37 -12.52 -14.00 -24.65
N ARG A 38 -11.23 -13.83 -24.39
CA ARG A 38 -10.59 -14.34 -23.17
C ARG A 38 -10.78 -13.30 -22.08
N SER A 39 -11.51 -13.65 -21.03
CA SER A 39 -11.54 -12.85 -19.81
C SER A 39 -10.43 -13.31 -18.89
N HIS A 40 -9.54 -12.40 -18.53
CA HIS A 40 -8.48 -12.60 -17.53
C HIS A 40 -8.92 -11.98 -16.21
N ARG A 41 -8.90 -12.77 -15.13
CA ARG A 41 -9.16 -12.28 -13.78
C ARG A 41 -8.05 -12.73 -12.85
N THR A 42 -7.47 -11.77 -12.13
CA THR A 42 -6.53 -12.04 -11.05
C THR A 42 -7.30 -12.33 -9.76
N HIS A 43 -7.01 -13.46 -9.12
CA HIS A 43 -7.66 -13.88 -7.89
C HIS A 43 -6.80 -13.55 -6.68
N TYR A 44 -7.43 -12.84 -5.75
CA TYR A 44 -6.85 -12.48 -4.47
C TYR A 44 -7.66 -13.13 -3.35
N GLY A 45 -7.01 -13.95 -2.54
CA GLY A 45 -7.63 -14.67 -1.41
C GLY A 45 -7.07 -14.24 -0.07
N MET A 46 -7.84 -14.40 1.00
CA MET A 46 -7.36 -14.17 2.36
C MET A 46 -6.46 -15.33 2.80
N ARG A 47 -5.23 -15.00 3.21
CA ARG A 47 -4.21 -15.97 3.69
C ARG A 47 -3.51 -15.45 4.94
N ILE A 48 -3.05 -16.38 5.78
CA ILE A 48 -2.26 -16.05 6.97
C ILE A 48 -0.82 -15.80 6.52
N VAL A 49 -0.24 -14.68 6.98
CA VAL A 49 1.12 -14.26 6.66
C VAL A 49 1.82 -13.81 7.93
N CYS A 50 3.13 -14.01 8.01
CA CYS A 50 3.92 -13.50 9.13
C CYS A 50 3.98 -11.97 9.12
N ALA A 51 4.33 -11.36 10.27
CA ALA A 51 4.35 -9.90 10.42
C ALA A 51 5.22 -9.18 9.37
N ALA A 52 6.39 -9.74 9.03
CA ALA A 52 7.27 -9.17 8.01
C ALA A 52 6.64 -9.20 6.60
N CYS A 53 5.98 -10.30 6.24
CA CYS A 53 5.29 -10.42 4.96
C CYS A 53 4.03 -9.53 4.91
N ALA A 54 3.34 -9.39 6.04
CA ALA A 54 2.21 -8.49 6.18
C ALA A 54 2.64 -7.03 5.96
N ALA A 55 3.71 -6.58 6.65
CA ALA A 55 4.28 -5.25 6.46
C ALA A 55 4.63 -5.00 4.98
N LYS A 56 5.32 -5.94 4.31
CA LYS A 56 5.67 -5.78 2.89
C LYS A 56 4.43 -5.66 1.97
N LEU A 57 3.34 -6.36 2.28
CA LEU A 57 2.09 -6.27 1.52
C LEU A 57 1.35 -4.96 1.80
N ASP A 58 1.36 -4.51 3.06
CA ASP A 58 0.72 -3.27 3.49
C ASP A 58 1.45 -2.04 2.91
N TRP A 59 2.79 -2.10 2.81
CA TRP A 59 3.60 -1.09 2.11
C TRP A 59 3.22 -0.95 0.64
N GLY A 60 3.12 -2.07 -0.09
CA GLY A 60 2.74 -2.07 -1.51
C GLY A 60 1.29 -1.65 -1.78
N ARG A 61 0.41 -1.73 -0.77
CA ARG A 61 -1.02 -1.32 -0.88
C ARG A 61 -1.27 0.16 -0.62
N GLY A 62 -0.22 0.90 -0.31
CA GLY A 62 -0.28 2.34 -0.20
C GLY A 62 -0.61 2.78 1.22
N VAL A 63 0.44 3.27 1.88
CA VAL A 63 0.40 4.29 2.94
C VAL A 63 -0.54 5.47 2.57
N TYR A 64 -0.84 5.66 1.28
CA TYR A 64 -1.72 6.70 0.75
C TYR A 64 -3.20 6.34 0.63
N ARG A 65 -3.67 5.17 1.07
CA ARG A 65 -5.09 4.80 0.87
C ARG A 65 -6.00 5.30 1.99
N SER A 66 -5.49 5.49 3.20
CA SER A 66 -6.29 6.09 4.27
C SER A 66 -6.39 7.60 4.08
N PRO A 67 -7.60 8.19 4.21
CA PRO A 67 -7.80 9.63 4.08
C PRO A 67 -6.94 10.43 5.09
N GLU A 68 -6.71 9.85 6.27
CA GLU A 68 -5.87 10.45 7.31
C GLU A 68 -4.39 10.57 6.92
N ALA A 69 -3.84 9.56 6.23
CA ALA A 69 -2.45 9.61 5.79
C ALA A 69 -2.24 10.63 4.67
N ARG A 70 -3.23 10.79 3.78
CA ARG A 70 -3.21 11.85 2.76
C ARG A 70 -3.24 13.24 3.38
N LEU A 71 -4.08 13.44 4.39
CA LEU A 71 -4.18 14.72 5.09
C LEU A 71 -2.87 15.08 5.80
N LYS A 72 -2.27 14.12 6.51
CA LYS A 72 -0.98 14.32 7.18
C LYS A 72 0.11 14.72 6.19
N TRP A 73 0.19 14.02 5.05
CA TRP A 73 1.17 14.33 4.01
C TRP A 73 0.94 15.73 3.40
N LEU A 74 -0.31 16.10 3.10
CA LEU A 74 -0.65 17.45 2.62
C LEU A 74 -0.25 18.53 3.61
N LEU A 75 -0.57 18.36 4.91
CA LEU A 75 -0.21 19.32 5.95
C LEU A 75 1.31 19.48 6.08
N THR A 76 2.07 18.38 6.00
CA THR A 76 3.54 18.45 6.04
C THR A 76 4.14 19.21 4.85
N VAL A 77 3.61 18.99 3.65
CA VAL A 77 4.07 19.69 2.44
C VAL A 77 3.72 21.18 2.53
N LEU A 78 2.50 21.51 2.96
CA LEU A 78 2.02 22.88 3.06
C LEU A 78 2.80 23.66 4.14
N GLY A 79 3.14 23.02 5.27
CA GLY A 79 3.99 23.59 6.30
C GLY A 79 5.41 23.89 5.83
N LEU A 80 6.05 22.95 5.10
CA LEU A 80 7.37 23.16 4.50
C LEU A 80 7.37 24.32 3.50
N LEU A 81 6.33 24.41 2.67
CA LEU A 81 6.20 25.44 1.65
C LEU A 81 6.06 26.83 2.28
N LEU A 82 5.25 26.95 3.33
CA LEU A 82 5.14 28.20 4.11
C LEU A 82 6.49 28.60 4.73
N LEU A 83 7.26 27.65 5.25
CA LEU A 83 8.56 27.91 5.88
C LEU A 83 9.59 28.42 4.87
N VAL A 84 9.58 27.88 3.65
CA VAL A 84 10.41 28.38 2.54
C VAL A 84 10.00 29.80 2.12
N LEU A 85 8.69 30.06 1.99
CA LEU A 85 8.19 31.37 1.60
C LEU A 85 8.51 32.45 2.65
N THR A 86 8.36 32.15 3.94
CA THR A 86 8.71 33.10 5.01
C THR A 86 10.21 33.36 5.07
N GLY A 87 11.03 32.32 4.85
CA GLY A 87 12.48 32.45 4.73
C GLY A 87 12.90 33.36 3.56
N LEU A 88 12.35 33.12 2.37
CA LEU A 88 12.61 33.96 1.19
C LEU A 88 12.18 35.41 1.41
N TRP A 89 11.01 35.62 2.03
CA TRP A 89 10.52 36.96 2.35
C TRP A 89 11.43 37.71 3.33
N LEU A 90 11.93 37.02 4.37
CA LEU A 90 12.90 37.57 5.32
C LEU A 90 14.22 37.96 4.64
N VAL A 91 14.76 37.10 3.79
CA VAL A 91 16.00 37.36 3.04
C VAL A 91 15.81 38.56 2.11
N GLN A 92 14.70 38.62 1.38
CA GLN A 92 14.40 39.75 0.49
C GLN A 92 14.29 41.07 1.26
N ARG A 93 13.69 41.04 2.47
CA ARG A 93 13.54 42.22 3.32
C ARG A 93 14.85 42.70 3.96
N LEU A 94 15.79 41.78 4.18
CA LEU A 94 17.15 42.10 4.65
C LEU A 94 18.04 42.65 3.53
N TRP A 95 17.84 42.22 2.28
CA TRP A 95 18.62 42.68 1.13
C TRP A 95 18.17 44.04 0.56
N LEU A 96 16.90 44.42 0.75
CA LEU A 96 16.33 45.69 0.29
C LEU A 96 16.43 46.83 1.32
N ARG A 97 17.11 46.60 2.45
CA ARG A 97 17.44 47.60 3.48
C ARG A 97 18.92 47.94 3.41
#